data_AF-A0AAV4NBH0-F1
#
_entry.id   AF-A0AAV4NBH0-F1
#
_cell.length_a   1.000
_cell.length_b   1.000
_cell.length_c   1.000
_cell.angle_alpha   90.00
_cell.angle_beta   90.00
_cell.angle_gamma   90.00
#
_symmetry.space_group_name_H-M   'P 1'
#
loop_
_entity.id
_entity.type
_entity.pdbx_description
1 polymer ?
#
loop_
_entity_poly.entity_id
_entity_poly.type
_entity_poly.pdbx_seq_one_letter_code
_entity_poly.pdbx_strand_id
1 'polypeptide(L)'
;MKPFPDGLNDGKHCSNKEFVSYLDRMDVMVLLDLIGTANPTFYSYFPDTYGLYSQLVEIDMREFLQKKRLNALKLLEAHPPEGNTHYFDSRSTLAFVEDDHIPFMKRGVPIVHLIPSPFPHVWHRESDNRENMHHSTIDNLNKILRVFIAEYLHLGVLLLSELRKLKSWVLMNEDNV
;
A
#
# COMPACT_ATOMS: atom_id res chain seq x y z
N MET A 1 -22.12 21.02 17.72
CA MET A 1 -21.42 20.46 16.54
C MET A 1 -22.14 20.98 15.31
N LYS A 2 -21.48 21.75 14.44
CA LYS A 2 -22.15 22.23 13.21
C LYS A 2 -22.39 21.02 12.29
N PRO A 3 -23.60 20.85 11.73
CA PRO A 3 -23.83 19.82 10.73
C PRO A 3 -22.90 20.05 9.53
N PHE A 4 -22.49 18.96 8.88
CA PHE A 4 -21.71 19.01 7.65
C PHE A 4 -22.49 19.79 6.58
N PRO A 5 -21.84 20.64 5.77
CA PRO A 5 -22.53 21.29 4.67
C PRO A 5 -22.91 20.23 3.63
N ASP A 6 -24.19 20.07 3.39
CA ASP A 6 -24.68 19.37 2.21
C ASP A 6 -24.24 20.19 1.00
N GLY A 7 -23.19 19.72 0.32
CA GLY A 7 -22.90 20.20 -1.03
C GLY A 7 -24.17 20.06 -1.85
N LEU A 8 -24.49 21.07 -2.67
CA LEU A 8 -25.70 21.15 -3.50
C LEU A 8 -25.82 19.89 -4.39
N ASN A 9 -26.42 18.84 -3.85
CA ASN A 9 -26.65 17.55 -4.50
C ASN A 9 -28.02 17.61 -5.22
N ASP A 10 -28.15 18.50 -6.20
CA ASP A 10 -29.35 18.56 -7.07
C ASP A 10 -29.22 17.68 -8.32
N GLY A 11 -28.13 16.92 -8.45
CA GLY A 11 -27.92 15.96 -9.53
C GLY A 11 -27.81 16.60 -10.92
N LYS A 12 -27.65 17.92 -11.02
CA LYS A 12 -27.65 18.65 -12.30
C LYS A 12 -26.49 19.64 -12.48
N HIS A 13 -25.26 19.32 -12.09
CA HIS A 13 -24.11 20.00 -12.70
C HIS A 13 -22.77 19.33 -12.39
N CYS A 14 -21.90 19.28 -13.40
CA CYS A 14 -20.47 19.63 -13.32
C CYS A 14 -19.80 19.32 -14.69
N SER A 15 -20.24 19.98 -15.76
CA SER A 15 -19.56 19.93 -17.07
C SER A 15 -18.56 21.08 -17.26
N ASN A 16 -18.56 22.08 -16.37
CA ASN A 16 -17.67 23.23 -16.41
C ASN A 16 -16.77 23.25 -15.16
N LYS A 17 -15.46 23.34 -15.36
CA LYS A 17 -14.39 23.37 -14.34
C LYS A 17 -14.39 24.64 -13.45
N GLU A 18 -15.55 25.20 -13.13
CA GLU A 18 -15.66 26.46 -12.37
C GLU A 18 -15.81 26.27 -10.86
N PHE A 19 -15.93 25.03 -10.36
CA PHE A 19 -16.09 24.75 -8.93
C PHE A 19 -15.21 23.57 -8.46
N VAL A 20 -14.57 23.75 -7.31
CA VAL A 20 -13.77 22.73 -6.61
C VAL A 20 -14.66 22.08 -5.54
N SER A 21 -14.83 20.77 -5.64
CA SER A 21 -15.53 19.92 -4.68
C SER A 21 -14.60 19.40 -3.56
N TYR A 22 -15.15 18.78 -2.52
CA TYR A 22 -14.34 18.09 -1.52
C TYR A 22 -13.62 16.86 -2.08
N LEU A 23 -14.15 16.25 -3.15
CA LEU A 23 -13.53 15.09 -3.80
C LEU A 23 -12.25 15.49 -4.54
N ASP A 24 -12.16 16.72 -5.04
CA ASP A 24 -10.94 17.23 -5.69
C ASP A 24 -9.77 17.38 -4.72
N ARG A 25 -10.02 17.25 -3.40
CA ARG A 25 -8.96 17.22 -2.37
C ARG A 25 -8.45 15.81 -2.07
N MET A 26 -9.06 14.78 -2.68
CA MET A 26 -8.57 13.42 -2.57
C MET A 26 -7.47 13.21 -3.61
N ASP A 27 -6.21 13.29 -3.18
CA ASP A 27 -5.06 13.06 -4.07
C ASP A 27 -5.09 11.65 -4.68
N VAL A 28 -5.47 10.66 -3.88
CA VAL A 28 -5.66 9.26 -4.30
C VAL A 28 -6.55 8.54 -3.28
N MET A 29 -7.39 7.62 -3.73
CA MET A 29 -8.07 6.63 -2.90
C MET A 29 -7.34 5.29 -3.02
N VAL A 30 -6.73 4.84 -1.93
CA VAL A 30 -6.19 3.47 -1.83
C VAL A 30 -7.23 2.60 -1.14
N LEU A 31 -7.91 1.75 -1.92
CA LEU A 31 -8.96 0.86 -1.42
C LEU A 31 -8.35 -0.52 -1.16
N LEU A 32 -8.50 -1.04 0.06
CA LEU A 32 -8.06 -2.38 0.45
C LEU A 32 -9.28 -3.28 0.55
N ASP A 33 -9.27 -4.41 -0.15
CA ASP A 33 -10.35 -5.41 -0.05
C ASP A 33 -9.81 -6.85 -0.20
N LEU A 34 -10.51 -7.80 0.44
CA LEU A 34 -10.23 -9.24 0.44
C LEU A 34 -8.80 -9.62 0.85
N ILE A 35 -8.23 -8.90 1.82
CA ILE A 35 -6.87 -9.15 2.35
C ILE A 35 -6.96 -9.95 3.65
N GLY A 36 -6.23 -11.06 3.73
CA GLY A 36 -6.11 -11.82 4.97
C GLY A 36 -5.62 -13.26 4.79
N THR A 37 -5.87 -13.88 3.64
CA THR A 37 -5.41 -15.24 3.33
C THR A 37 -3.95 -15.29 2.89
N ALA A 38 -3.38 -16.49 2.84
CA ALA A 38 -2.01 -16.69 2.40
C ALA A 38 -1.80 -16.29 0.92
N ASN A 39 -0.63 -15.70 0.64
CA ASN A 39 -0.09 -15.47 -0.70
C ASN A 39 -1.03 -14.77 -1.71
N PRO A 40 -1.64 -13.63 -1.35
CA PRO A 40 -2.40 -12.83 -2.31
C PRO A 40 -1.49 -12.33 -3.44
N THR A 41 -2.07 -12.12 -4.62
CA THR A 41 -1.37 -11.47 -5.73
C THR A 41 -2.17 -10.25 -6.18
N PHE A 42 -1.56 -9.07 -6.08
CA PHE A 42 -2.09 -7.80 -6.52
C PHE A 42 -1.55 -7.44 -7.90
N TYR A 43 -2.31 -6.63 -8.63
CA TYR A 43 -1.97 -6.09 -9.95
C TYR A 43 -2.34 -4.62 -10.01
N SER A 44 -1.76 -3.89 -10.96
CA SER A 44 -2.23 -2.54 -11.26
C SER A 44 -3.48 -2.59 -12.14
N TYR A 45 -4.60 -2.04 -11.64
CA TYR A 45 -5.86 -1.93 -12.38
C TYR A 45 -6.02 -0.62 -13.16
N PHE A 46 -5.31 0.44 -12.75
CA PHE A 46 -5.48 1.79 -13.28
C PHE A 46 -4.16 2.34 -13.79
N PRO A 47 -4.06 2.69 -15.09
CA PRO A 47 -2.84 3.31 -15.65
C PRO A 47 -2.44 4.61 -14.94
N ASP A 48 -3.41 5.44 -14.58
CA ASP A 48 -3.19 6.76 -14.01
C ASP A 48 -2.51 6.71 -12.63
N THR A 49 -2.65 5.59 -11.91
CA THR A 49 -2.02 5.38 -10.60
C THR A 49 -0.92 4.31 -10.63
N TYR A 50 -0.48 3.89 -11.81
CA TYR A 50 0.59 2.89 -11.96
C TYR A 50 1.86 3.30 -11.20
N GLY A 51 2.23 4.58 -11.23
CA GLY A 51 3.41 5.07 -10.50
C GLY A 51 3.33 4.86 -8.98
N LEU A 52 2.15 5.03 -8.36
CA LEU A 52 1.94 4.74 -6.94
C LEU A 52 1.94 3.24 -6.68
N TYR A 53 1.33 2.46 -7.57
CA TYR A 53 1.36 1.01 -7.48
C TYR A 53 2.79 0.45 -7.61
N SER A 54 3.62 1.00 -8.50
CA SER A 54 5.03 0.61 -8.64
C SER A 54 5.84 0.84 -7.36
N GLN A 55 5.50 1.84 -6.55
CA GLN A 55 6.14 2.01 -5.23
C GLN A 55 5.86 0.82 -4.30
N LEU A 56 4.62 0.30 -4.31
CA LEU A 56 4.28 -0.92 -3.55
C LEU A 56 5.08 -2.13 -4.04
N VAL A 57 5.23 -2.28 -5.36
CA VAL A 57 6.08 -3.34 -5.97
C VAL A 57 7.53 -3.22 -5.50
N GLU A 58 8.09 -2.01 -5.52
CA GLU A 58 9.48 -1.78 -5.10
C GLU A 58 9.69 -2.03 -3.60
N ILE A 59 8.74 -1.63 -2.75
CA ILE A 59 8.77 -1.90 -1.31
C ILE A 59 8.70 -3.40 -1.05
N ASP A 60 7.74 -4.11 -1.67
CA ASP A 60 7.58 -5.55 -1.55
C ASP A 60 8.84 -6.30 -1.99
N MET A 61 9.42 -5.92 -3.13
CA MET A 61 10.67 -6.48 -3.62
C MET A 61 11.86 -6.23 -2.67
N ARG A 62 11.97 -5.03 -2.09
CA ARG A 62 13.01 -4.71 -1.09
C ARG A 62 12.88 -5.60 0.15
N GLU A 63 11.67 -5.71 0.72
CA GLU A 63 11.38 -6.55 1.88
C GLU A 63 11.66 -8.03 1.59
N PHE A 64 11.24 -8.51 0.42
CA PHE A 64 11.48 -9.86 -0.05
C PHE A 64 12.99 -10.18 -0.17
N LEU A 65 13.77 -9.31 -0.83
CA LEU A 65 15.21 -9.49 -0.97
C LEU A 65 15.94 -9.41 0.38
N GLN A 66 15.50 -8.53 1.28
CA GLN A 66 16.07 -8.40 2.63
C GLN A 66 15.84 -9.68 3.43
N LYS A 67 14.62 -10.22 3.45
CA LYS A 67 14.32 -11.50 4.10
C LYS A 67 15.14 -12.65 3.51
N LYS A 68 15.24 -12.73 2.18
CA LYS A 68 16.05 -13.76 1.50
C LYS A 68 17.51 -13.71 1.95
N ARG A 69 18.08 -12.50 2.08
CA ARG A 69 19.44 -12.29 2.58
C ARG A 69 19.59 -12.72 4.04
N LEU A 70 18.68 -12.33 4.92
CA LEU A 70 18.72 -12.71 6.34
C LEU A 70 18.57 -14.23 6.55
N ASN A 71 17.69 -14.86 5.77
CA ASN A 71 17.52 -16.32 5.74
C ASN A 71 18.82 -17.03 5.29
N ALA A 72 19.46 -16.56 4.22
CA ALA A 72 20.72 -17.13 3.74
C ALA A 72 21.85 -17.03 4.78
N LEU A 73 21.81 -16.00 5.63
CA LEU A 73 22.76 -15.79 6.72
C LEU A 73 22.36 -16.51 8.03
N LYS A 74 21.22 -17.23 8.06
CA LYS A 74 20.67 -17.87 9.27
C LYS A 74 20.47 -16.90 10.44
N LEU A 75 20.18 -15.64 10.15
CA LEU A 75 19.96 -14.58 11.14
C LEU A 75 18.50 -14.47 11.58
N LEU A 76 17.60 -15.25 10.98
CA LEU A 76 16.20 -15.33 11.38
C LEU A 76 16.04 -16.56 12.28
N GLU A 77 15.65 -16.31 13.54
CA GLU A 77 15.62 -17.31 14.63
C GLU A 77 14.53 -18.38 14.46
N ALA A 78 13.57 -18.22 13.55
CA ALA A 78 12.40 -19.07 13.52
C ALA A 78 11.85 -19.32 12.11
N HIS A 79 11.47 -20.59 11.91
CA HIS A 79 10.66 -21.17 10.84
C HIS A 79 11.34 -21.32 9.46
N PRO A 80 11.06 -22.43 8.73
CA PRO A 80 11.47 -22.54 7.33
C PRO A 80 10.98 -21.30 6.56
N PRO A 81 11.69 -20.86 5.51
CA PRO A 81 11.31 -19.66 4.77
C PRO A 81 9.86 -19.78 4.33
N GLU A 82 8.96 -19.03 4.96
CA GLU A 82 7.53 -19.01 4.68
C GLU A 82 7.32 -18.38 3.30
N GLY A 83 7.45 -19.22 2.27
CA GLY A 83 7.23 -18.85 0.89
C GLY A 83 8.22 -17.81 0.36
N ASN A 84 8.68 -18.05 -0.87
CA ASN A 84 9.38 -17.03 -1.65
C ASN A 84 8.31 -16.06 -2.20
N THR A 85 7.64 -15.32 -1.30
CA THR A 85 6.37 -14.65 -1.61
C THR A 85 6.59 -13.17 -1.89
N HIS A 86 6.12 -12.78 -3.07
CA HIS A 86 6.04 -11.43 -3.58
C HIS A 86 4.56 -11.23 -3.94
N TYR A 87 3.93 -10.25 -3.31
CA TYR A 87 2.49 -10.03 -3.38
C TYR A 87 2.10 -9.08 -4.51
N PHE A 88 2.97 -8.13 -4.89
CA PHE A 88 2.63 -7.07 -5.86
C PHE A 88 3.25 -7.35 -7.22
N ASP A 89 2.50 -7.89 -8.18
CA ASP A 89 3.03 -8.13 -9.53
C ASP A 89 3.24 -6.82 -10.29
N SER A 90 4.35 -6.68 -11.03
CA SER A 90 4.65 -5.46 -11.79
C SER A 90 3.76 -5.25 -13.03
N ARG A 91 3.02 -6.29 -13.43
CA ARG A 91 2.07 -6.24 -14.55
C ARG A 91 0.78 -5.52 -14.17
N SER A 92 0.19 -4.87 -15.16
CA SER A 92 -1.19 -4.39 -15.07
C SER A 92 -2.17 -5.48 -15.49
N THR A 93 -3.40 -5.40 -15.02
CA THR A 93 -4.50 -6.27 -15.43
C THR A 93 -5.60 -5.47 -16.11
N LEU A 94 -6.28 -6.08 -17.08
CA LEU A 94 -7.50 -5.55 -17.69
C LEU A 94 -8.76 -6.06 -16.99
N ALA A 95 -8.60 -6.85 -15.93
CA ALA A 95 -9.71 -7.30 -15.10
C ALA A 95 -10.41 -6.09 -14.48
N PHE A 96 -11.74 -6.14 -14.44
CA PHE A 96 -12.57 -5.13 -13.83
C PHE A 96 -13.25 -5.74 -12.62
N VAL A 97 -13.08 -5.11 -11.46
CA VAL A 97 -13.73 -5.53 -10.21
C VAL A 97 -14.56 -4.35 -9.72
N GLU A 98 -15.87 -4.53 -9.66
CA GLU A 98 -16.77 -3.52 -9.08
C GLU A 98 -16.65 -3.55 -7.56
N ASP A 99 -16.42 -2.37 -6.97
CA ASP A 99 -16.22 -2.21 -5.53
C ASP A 99 -16.49 -0.73 -5.14
N ASP A 100 -16.27 -0.37 -3.88
CA ASP A 100 -16.58 0.94 -3.30
C ASP A 100 -15.86 2.12 -3.98
N HIS A 101 -14.81 1.88 -4.78
CA HIS A 101 -14.10 2.92 -5.52
C HIS A 101 -14.91 3.46 -6.72
N ILE A 102 -15.90 2.73 -7.24
CA ILE A 102 -16.60 3.09 -8.49
C ILE A 102 -17.23 4.49 -8.46
N PRO A 103 -17.94 4.93 -7.41
CA PRO A 103 -18.49 6.28 -7.35
C PRO A 103 -17.44 7.39 -7.30
N PHE A 104 -16.26 7.12 -6.72
CA PHE A 104 -15.13 8.06 -6.62
C PHE A 104 -14.41 8.18 -7.95
N MET A 105 -14.11 7.05 -8.58
CA MET A 105 -13.52 6.97 -9.92
C MET A 105 -14.37 7.72 -10.95
N LYS A 106 -15.70 7.53 -10.93
CA LYS A 106 -16.64 8.26 -11.83
C LYS A 106 -16.61 9.78 -11.65
N ARG A 107 -16.06 10.28 -10.54
CA ARG A 107 -15.92 11.70 -10.21
C ARG A 107 -14.46 12.20 -10.32
N GLY A 108 -13.57 11.40 -10.91
CA GLY A 108 -12.19 11.79 -11.20
C GLY A 108 -11.18 11.56 -10.07
N VAL A 109 -11.57 10.89 -8.98
CA VAL A 109 -10.63 10.53 -7.92
C VAL A 109 -9.69 9.41 -8.41
N PRO A 110 -8.36 9.57 -8.35
CA PRO A 110 -7.41 8.52 -8.72
C PRO A 110 -7.52 7.32 -7.76
N ILE A 111 -7.52 6.10 -8.30
CA ILE A 111 -7.73 4.87 -7.51
C ILE A 111 -6.50 3.97 -7.54
N VAL A 112 -6.08 3.48 -6.37
CA VAL A 112 -5.24 2.28 -6.24
C VAL A 112 -6.10 1.20 -5.56
N HIS A 113 -6.49 0.16 -6.29
CA HIS A 113 -7.33 -0.91 -5.77
C HIS A 113 -6.49 -2.12 -5.39
N LEU A 114 -6.30 -2.31 -4.08
CA LEU A 114 -5.54 -3.40 -3.50
C LEU A 114 -6.49 -4.55 -3.16
N ILE A 115 -6.90 -5.26 -4.21
CA ILE A 115 -7.68 -6.49 -4.15
C ILE A 115 -6.93 -7.60 -4.89
N PRO A 116 -6.76 -8.80 -4.27
CA PRO A 116 -6.05 -9.89 -4.92
C PRO A 116 -6.79 -10.42 -6.15
N SER A 117 -6.05 -10.91 -7.14
CA SER A 117 -6.59 -11.68 -8.26
C SER A 117 -5.75 -12.94 -8.46
N PRO A 118 -6.32 -14.17 -8.32
CA PRO A 118 -7.72 -14.46 -8.00
C PRO A 118 -8.12 -14.04 -6.58
N PHE A 119 -9.42 -13.93 -6.33
CA PHE A 119 -9.96 -13.74 -4.98
C PHE A 119 -9.59 -14.89 -4.05
N PRO A 120 -9.57 -14.69 -2.72
CA PRO A 120 -9.37 -15.76 -1.76
C PRO A 120 -10.37 -16.90 -1.98
N HIS A 121 -9.90 -18.14 -1.93
CA HIS A 121 -10.74 -19.33 -2.14
C HIS A 121 -11.89 -19.45 -1.12
N VAL A 122 -11.81 -18.74 0.01
CA VAL A 122 -12.82 -18.69 1.07
C VAL A 122 -13.87 -17.59 0.85
N TRP A 123 -13.66 -16.66 -0.09
CA TRP A 123 -14.56 -15.53 -0.31
C TRP A 123 -16.01 -15.97 -0.55
N HIS A 124 -16.96 -15.30 0.09
CA HIS A 124 -18.39 -15.64 0.10
C HIS A 124 -18.70 -17.07 0.59
N ARG A 125 -17.88 -17.62 1.49
CA ARG A 125 -18.12 -18.92 2.15
C ARG A 125 -18.03 -18.74 3.66
N GLU A 126 -18.66 -19.65 4.41
CA GLU A 126 -18.56 -19.70 5.88
C GLU A 126 -17.11 -19.91 6.38
N SER A 127 -16.24 -20.41 5.50
CA SER A 127 -14.81 -20.52 5.76
C SER A 127 -14.06 -19.18 5.78
N ASP A 128 -14.68 -18.07 5.35
CA ASP A 128 -14.08 -16.74 5.50
C ASP A 128 -14.16 -16.28 6.97
N ASN A 129 -13.23 -16.81 7.77
CA ASN A 129 -13.20 -16.67 9.21
C ASN A 129 -11.75 -16.61 9.71
N ARG A 130 -11.60 -16.36 11.02
CA ARG A 130 -10.30 -16.16 11.67
C ARG A 130 -9.31 -17.30 11.44
N GLU A 131 -9.78 -18.55 11.39
CA GLU A 131 -8.91 -19.72 11.25
C GLU A 131 -8.26 -19.81 9.87
N ASN A 132 -8.83 -19.16 8.85
CA ASN A 132 -8.28 -19.09 7.49
C ASN A 132 -7.45 -17.82 7.24
N MET A 133 -7.22 -16.99 8.27
CA MET A 133 -6.28 -15.88 8.18
C MET A 133 -4.84 -16.36 8.24
N HIS A 134 -3.98 -15.78 7.41
CA HIS A 134 -2.56 -16.04 7.39
C HIS A 134 -1.79 -14.86 8.00
N HIS A 135 -1.53 -14.94 9.31
CA HIS A 135 -0.93 -13.86 10.08
C HIS A 135 0.39 -13.34 9.51
N SER A 136 1.27 -14.22 9.03
CA SER A 136 2.52 -13.79 8.41
C SER A 136 2.32 -12.96 7.15
N THR A 137 1.30 -13.27 6.33
CA THR A 137 0.95 -12.43 5.18
C THR A 137 0.42 -11.07 5.64
N ILE A 138 -0.47 -11.05 6.63
CA ILE A 138 -1.03 -9.82 7.18
C ILE A 138 0.09 -8.92 7.72
N ASP A 139 1.04 -9.48 8.48
CA ASP A 139 2.18 -8.73 9.03
C ASP A 139 3.10 -8.18 7.94
N ASN A 140 3.30 -8.93 6.85
CA ASN A 140 4.10 -8.48 5.73
C ASN A 140 3.41 -7.33 4.98
N LEU A 141 2.13 -7.45 4.69
CA LEU A 141 1.35 -6.40 4.04
C LEU A 141 1.26 -5.15 4.91
N ASN A 142 1.12 -5.31 6.23
CA ASN A 142 1.18 -4.19 7.17
C ASN A 142 2.52 -3.44 7.10
N LYS A 143 3.65 -4.15 6.99
CA LYS A 143 4.97 -3.51 6.82
C LYS A 143 5.04 -2.74 5.50
N ILE A 144 4.66 -3.38 4.39
CA ILE A 144 4.67 -2.77 3.06
C ILE A 144 3.81 -1.50 3.04
N LEU A 145 2.58 -1.57 3.53
CA LEU A 145 1.66 -0.44 3.59
C LEU A 145 2.16 0.69 4.49
N ARG A 146 2.77 0.38 5.64
CA ARG A 146 3.37 1.39 6.52
C ARG A 146 4.52 2.13 5.84
N VAL A 147 5.41 1.39 5.15
CA VAL A 147 6.51 1.99 4.39
C VAL A 147 5.95 2.83 3.24
N PHE A 148 4.95 2.33 2.51
CA PHE A 148 4.29 3.06 1.43
C PHE A 148 3.67 4.38 1.92
N ILE A 149 2.89 4.34 2.99
CA ILE A 149 2.30 5.55 3.58
C ILE A 149 3.38 6.51 4.06
N ALA A 150 4.46 6.01 4.67
CA ALA A 150 5.58 6.82 5.11
C ALA A 150 6.34 7.48 3.94
N GLU A 151 6.54 6.77 2.83
CA GLU A 151 7.17 7.30 1.61
C GLU A 151 6.25 8.32 0.91
N TYR A 152 4.95 8.01 0.79
CA TYR A 152 3.92 8.88 0.21
C TYR A 152 3.78 10.20 0.97
N LEU A 153 3.72 10.14 2.31
CA LEU A 153 3.62 11.32 3.17
C LEU A 153 4.99 11.94 3.51
N HIS A 154 6.08 11.41 2.94
CA HIS A 154 7.44 11.85 3.20
C HIS A 154 7.83 11.90 4.69
N LEU A 155 7.34 10.94 5.49
CA LEU A 155 7.58 10.85 6.93
C LEU A 155 9.02 10.45 7.30
N GLY A 156 9.92 10.33 6.31
CA GLY A 156 11.25 9.74 6.44
C GLY A 156 12.41 10.54 5.83
N VAL A 157 12.64 11.79 6.23
CA VAL A 157 13.95 12.49 6.12
C VAL A 157 14.25 13.34 7.37
N LEU A 158 13.94 12.87 8.59
CA LEU A 158 14.38 13.53 9.83
C LEU A 158 15.31 12.67 10.70
N LEU A 159 15.14 11.34 10.72
CA LEU A 159 16.04 10.47 11.48
C LEU A 159 17.39 10.20 10.79
N LEU A 160 17.42 10.06 9.46
CA LEU A 160 18.67 9.79 8.73
C LEU A 160 19.57 11.02 8.59
N SER A 161 19.00 12.22 8.54
CA SER A 161 19.78 13.46 8.51
C SER A 161 20.44 13.71 9.87
N GLU A 162 19.75 13.46 10.97
CA GLU A 162 20.32 13.53 12.32
C GLU A 162 21.34 12.41 12.58
N LEU A 163 21.06 11.17 12.17
CA LEU A 163 22.03 10.07 12.29
C LEU A 163 23.27 10.24 11.41
N ARG A 164 23.15 10.86 10.22
CA ARG A 164 24.31 11.26 9.41
C ARG A 164 25.13 12.36 10.09
N LYS A 165 24.47 13.34 10.71
CA LYS A 165 25.16 14.39 11.49
C LYS A 165 25.91 13.80 12.69
N LEU A 166 25.27 12.88 13.42
CA LEU A 166 25.89 12.16 14.54
C LEU A 166 27.07 11.30 14.09
N LYS A 167 26.93 10.51 13.02
CA LYS A 167 28.06 9.73 12.46
C LYS A 167 29.21 10.61 11.98
N SER A 168 28.91 11.71 11.30
CA SER A 168 29.94 12.65 10.85
C SER A 168 30.64 13.34 12.02
N TRP A 169 29.90 13.67 13.09
CA TRP A 169 30.48 14.26 14.29
C TRP A 169 31.36 13.27 15.06
N VAL A 170 30.95 12.01 15.21
CA VAL A 170 31.77 10.98 15.87
C VAL A 170 33.07 10.75 15.10
N LEU A 171 32.99 10.59 13.77
CA LEU A 171 34.18 10.39 12.92
C LEU A 171 35.14 11.59 12.92
N MET A 172 34.64 12.82 13.13
CA MET A 172 35.49 14.02 13.22
C MET A 172 36.18 14.19 14.57
N ASN A 173 35.76 13.45 15.61
CA ASN A 173 36.29 13.57 16.97
C ASN A 173 37.08 12.34 17.45
N GLU A 174 37.08 11.24 16.68
CA GLU A 174 37.95 10.08 16.94
C GLU A 174 39.40 10.29 16.47
N ASP A 175 39.67 11.28 15.62
CA ASP A 175 41.02 11.62 15.14
C ASP A 175 41.79 12.60 16.06
N ASN A 176 41.26 12.92 17.25
CA ASN A 176 41.77 13.99 18.12
C ASN A 176 42.11 13.52 19.56
N VAL A 177 42.43 12.23 19.73
CA VAL A 177 42.94 11.63 20.98
C VAL A 177 44.25 10.89 20.72
#